data_AF-A0A1G8AS82-F1
#
_entry.id   AF-A0A1G8AS82-F1
#
_cell.length_a   1.000
_cell.length_b   1.000
_cell.length_c   1.000
_cell.angle_alpha   90.00
_cell.angle_beta   90.00
_cell.angle_gamma   90.00
#
_symmetry.space_group_name_H-M   'P 1'
#
loop_
_entity.id
_entity.type
_entity.pdbx_description
1 polymer ?
#
loop_
_entity_poly.entity_id
_entity_poly.type
_entity_poly.pdbx_seq_one_letter_code
_entity_poly.pdbx_strand_id
1 'polypeptide(L)'
;MLVVGNGGGEDAIHLFAATLWHEKSNMAYKGKITQWYQSQGYGYITLENSTQRIKFEFDALKNITSQPSKDAVVRFTLSQDRHGNHHATQIERLQSTPLSLFAALVFVTALGFALYQYQYPRVIGWGLGVINLASVVVATLDRRAYAKQQPLTSDPALIFISLFGGWIGLSVCTALFSLPSRSFFYRLLVALIIGVHFAALIWTVSERGLRDLNGLIAEISAWF
;
A
#
# COMPACT_ATOMS: atom_id res chain seq x y z
N MET A 1 31.35 -66.67 9.06
CA MET A 1 31.45 -65.92 10.32
C MET A 1 31.46 -64.44 9.95
N LEU A 2 30.41 -63.72 10.36
CA LEU A 2 30.19 -62.26 10.52
C LEU A 2 31.25 -61.32 9.91
N VAL A 3 30.92 -60.21 9.24
CA VAL A 3 30.10 -59.09 9.74
C VAL A 3 29.50 -58.33 8.55
N VAL A 4 28.17 -58.21 8.52
CA VAL A 4 27.45 -57.22 7.69
C VAL A 4 27.66 -55.85 8.36
N GLY A 5 28.42 -54.97 7.70
CA GLY A 5 28.69 -53.61 8.17
C GLY A 5 27.43 -52.75 8.13
N ASN A 6 26.82 -52.59 9.29
CA ASN A 6 25.67 -51.73 9.56
C ASN A 6 26.13 -50.26 9.62
N GLY A 7 26.29 -49.62 8.46
CA GLY A 7 26.77 -48.22 8.38
C GLY A 7 25.99 -47.31 7.42
N GLY A 8 24.94 -47.80 6.75
CA GLY A 8 24.20 -47.02 5.75
C GLY A 8 22.99 -46.24 6.28
N GLY A 9 22.56 -46.51 7.52
CA GLY A 9 21.34 -45.93 8.08
C GLY A 9 21.54 -44.56 8.72
N GLU A 10 22.64 -44.36 9.45
CA GLU A 10 22.87 -43.12 10.20
C GLU A 10 23.23 -41.95 9.28
N ASP A 11 24.08 -42.18 8.26
CA ASP A 11 24.44 -41.17 7.26
C ASP A 11 23.23 -40.73 6.43
N ALA A 12 22.33 -41.67 6.08
CA ALA A 12 21.09 -41.37 5.37
C ALA A 12 20.12 -40.57 6.24
N ILE A 13 20.02 -40.84 7.55
CA ILE A 13 19.18 -40.07 8.48
C ILE A 13 19.75 -38.65 8.67
N HIS A 14 21.08 -38.49 8.75
CA HIS A 14 21.71 -37.17 8.85
C HIS A 14 21.56 -36.35 7.57
N LEU A 15 21.70 -36.97 6.39
CA LEU A 15 21.46 -36.31 5.10
C LEU A 15 19.99 -35.97 4.90
N PHE A 16 19.06 -36.87 5.24
CA PHE A 16 17.62 -36.62 5.11
C PHE A 16 17.15 -35.54 6.10
N ALA A 17 17.64 -35.58 7.35
CA ALA A 17 17.40 -34.51 8.31
C ALA A 17 17.97 -33.18 7.78
N ALA A 18 19.24 -33.13 7.37
CA ALA A 18 19.86 -31.90 6.86
C ALA A 18 19.10 -31.33 5.64
N THR A 19 18.61 -32.18 4.75
CA THR A 19 17.80 -31.76 3.58
C THR A 19 16.42 -31.24 4.00
N LEU A 20 15.75 -31.89 4.97
CA LEU A 20 14.48 -31.43 5.54
C LEU A 20 14.63 -30.12 6.34
N TRP A 21 15.77 -29.90 7.02
CA TRP A 21 16.10 -28.64 7.70
C TRP A 21 16.45 -27.52 6.70
N HIS A 22 17.09 -27.87 5.58
CA HIS A 22 17.39 -26.93 4.50
C HIS A 22 16.14 -26.55 3.67
N GLU A 23 15.14 -27.43 3.61
CA GLU A 23 13.85 -27.16 2.97
C GLU A 23 12.93 -26.32 3.86
N LYS A 24 12.91 -26.57 5.19
CA LYS A 24 12.18 -25.74 6.16
C LYS A 24 12.72 -24.31 6.29
N SER A 25 14.02 -24.10 6.05
CA SER A 25 14.65 -22.78 6.06
C SER A 25 14.42 -21.97 4.78
N ASN A 26 13.73 -22.53 3.78
CA ASN A 26 13.36 -21.85 2.55
C ASN A 26 11.87 -21.50 2.45
N MET A 27 11.08 -21.78 3.49
CA MET A 27 9.69 -21.35 3.53
C MET A 27 9.62 -19.85 3.82
N ALA A 28 9.35 -19.08 2.77
CA ALA A 28 9.09 -17.66 2.86
C ALA A 28 7.63 -17.42 3.28
N TYR A 29 7.44 -16.93 4.50
CA TYR A 29 6.15 -16.61 5.08
C TYR A 29 5.72 -15.18 4.70
N LYS A 30 4.42 -14.95 4.62
CA LYS A 30 3.85 -13.59 4.46
C LYS A 30 3.21 -13.15 5.77
N GLY A 31 3.46 -11.89 6.13
CA GLY A 31 2.85 -11.27 7.29
C GLY A 31 2.82 -9.75 7.18
N LYS A 32 2.24 -9.11 8.19
CA LYS A 32 2.15 -7.65 8.29
C LYS A 32 2.92 -7.16 9.50
N ILE A 33 3.70 -6.09 9.34
CA ILE A 33 4.35 -5.43 10.47
C ILE A 33 3.29 -4.69 11.29
N THR A 34 3.02 -5.18 12.50
CA THR A 34 1.96 -4.61 13.36
C THR A 34 2.51 -3.62 14.38
N GLN A 35 3.75 -3.79 14.82
CA GLN A 35 4.39 -2.93 15.82
C GLN A 35 5.85 -2.67 15.46
N TRP A 36 6.29 -1.44 15.76
CA TRP A 36 7.64 -0.96 15.47
C TRP A 36 8.14 -0.14 16.67
N TYR A 37 9.17 -0.62 17.37
CA TYR A 37 9.75 0.03 18.55
C TYR A 37 11.15 0.55 18.21
N GLN A 38 11.18 1.72 17.57
CA GLN A 38 12.43 2.31 17.05
C GLN A 38 13.50 2.53 18.12
N SER A 39 13.11 2.98 19.32
CA SER A 39 14.03 3.21 20.44
C SER A 39 14.63 1.92 21.00
N GLN A 40 14.05 0.76 20.69
CA GLN A 40 14.47 -0.54 21.21
C GLN A 40 15.02 -1.47 20.13
N GLY A 41 15.03 -1.05 18.86
CA GLY A 41 15.65 -1.80 17.76
C GLY A 41 14.89 -3.04 17.27
N TYR A 42 13.64 -3.22 17.68
CA TYR A 42 12.83 -4.39 17.29
C TYR A 42 11.39 -4.04 16.88
N GLY A 43 10.74 -4.98 16.20
CA GLY A 43 9.33 -4.91 15.85
C GLY A 43 8.67 -6.28 15.92
N TYR A 44 7.37 -6.31 15.62
CA TYR A 44 6.59 -7.55 15.53
C TYR A 44 5.90 -7.66 14.16
N ILE A 45 5.97 -8.87 13.58
CA ILE A 45 5.22 -9.27 12.39
C ILE A 45 4.12 -10.22 12.83
N THR A 46 2.91 -10.00 12.32
CA THR A 46 1.78 -10.94 12.48
C THR A 46 1.60 -11.68 11.17
N LEU A 47 1.56 -13.01 11.23
CA LEU A 47 1.30 -13.87 10.08
C LEU A 47 -0.13 -13.64 9.55
N GLU A 48 -0.31 -13.73 8.23
CA GLU A 48 -1.61 -13.49 7.61
C GLU A 48 -2.68 -14.52 8.04
N ASN A 49 -2.26 -15.72 8.45
CA ASN A 49 -3.14 -16.82 8.87
C ASN A 49 -2.99 -17.21 10.35
N SER A 50 -2.35 -16.39 11.19
CA SER A 50 -2.15 -16.70 12.60
C SER A 50 -2.09 -15.43 13.46
N THR A 51 -2.62 -15.50 14.69
CA THR A 51 -2.49 -14.43 15.69
C THR A 51 -1.08 -14.37 16.30
N GLN A 52 -0.21 -15.32 15.95
CA GLN A 52 1.15 -15.40 16.44
C GLN A 52 1.96 -14.20 15.97
N ARG A 53 2.54 -13.50 16.95
CA ARG A 53 3.45 -12.37 16.74
C ARG A 53 4.87 -12.89 16.76
N ILE A 54 5.61 -12.60 15.69
CA ILE A 54 7.01 -12.97 15.57
C ILE A 54 7.83 -11.70 15.73
N LYS A 55 8.75 -11.71 16.70
CA LYS A 55 9.67 -10.60 16.93
C LYS A 55 10.73 -10.60 15.82
N PHE A 56 11.10 -9.41 15.38
CA PHE A 56 12.24 -9.21 14.49
C PHE A 56 13.10 -8.05 14.98
N GLU A 57 14.41 -8.16 14.77
CA GLU A 57 15.37 -7.09 15.01
C GLU A 57 15.66 -6.35 13.71
N PHE A 58 16.02 -5.07 13.80
CA PHE A 58 16.17 -4.24 12.59
C PHE A 58 17.31 -4.70 11.68
N ASP A 59 18.33 -5.38 12.20
CA ASP A 59 19.43 -5.95 11.42
C ASP A 59 18.96 -7.05 10.44
N ALA A 60 17.78 -7.63 10.66
CA ALA A 60 17.17 -8.60 9.75
C ALA A 60 16.53 -7.94 8.49
N LEU A 61 16.43 -6.62 8.46
CA LEU A 61 15.80 -5.83 7.40
C LEU A 61 16.83 -5.45 6.30
N LYS A 62 17.47 -6.44 5.67
CA LYS A 62 18.58 -6.22 4.71
C LYS A 62 18.23 -5.34 3.49
N ASN A 63 16.95 -5.21 3.12
CA ASN A 63 16.50 -4.46 1.93
C ASN A 63 15.47 -3.35 2.24
N ILE A 64 15.30 -2.96 3.51
CA ILE A 64 14.34 -1.92 3.90
C ILE A 64 15.13 -0.68 4.33
N THR A 65 15.42 0.19 3.37
CA THR A 65 16.23 1.41 3.52
C THR A 65 15.51 2.54 4.28
N SER A 66 14.21 2.39 4.53
CA SER A 66 13.37 3.38 5.20
C SER A 66 12.39 2.69 6.15
N GLN A 67 12.08 3.31 7.29
CA GLN A 67 11.12 2.83 8.28
C GLN A 67 9.88 2.21 7.60
N PRO A 68 9.67 0.88 7.70
CA PRO A 68 8.52 0.25 7.07
C PRO A 68 7.25 0.75 7.74
N SER A 69 6.26 1.06 6.92
CA SER A 69 4.99 1.57 7.43
C SER A 69 4.33 0.53 8.33
N LYS A 70 3.60 0.97 9.37
CA LYS A 70 2.65 0.10 10.06
C LYS A 70 1.72 -0.53 9.00
N ASP A 71 1.47 -1.82 9.12
CA ASP A 71 0.76 -2.69 8.16
C ASP A 71 1.48 -3.03 6.85
N ALA A 72 2.78 -2.75 6.73
CA ALA A 72 3.54 -3.17 5.55
C ALA A 72 3.52 -4.71 5.44
N VAL A 73 3.08 -5.20 4.29
CA VAL A 73 3.15 -6.62 3.95
C VAL A 73 4.60 -6.97 3.67
N VAL A 74 5.12 -7.91 4.44
CA VAL A 74 6.49 -8.39 4.33
C VAL A 74 6.50 -9.89 4.09
N ARG A 75 7.42 -10.31 3.23
CA ARG A 75 7.84 -11.69 3.11
C ARG A 75 9.04 -11.88 4.02
N PHE A 76 9.04 -12.92 4.83
CA PHE A 76 10.13 -13.19 5.76
C PHE A 76 10.30 -14.70 5.97
N THR A 77 11.52 -15.10 6.31
CA THR A 77 11.85 -16.48 6.63
C THR A 77 11.84 -16.66 8.15
N LEU A 78 11.26 -17.74 8.63
CA LEU A 78 11.28 -18.10 10.06
C LEU A 78 12.59 -18.84 10.38
N SER A 79 13.42 -18.26 11.24
CA SER A 79 14.56 -18.96 11.86
C SER A 79 14.24 -19.28 13.32
N GLN A 80 14.64 -20.44 13.81
CA GLN A 80 14.47 -20.80 15.21
C GLN A 80 15.82 -20.70 15.94
N ASP A 81 15.84 -20.01 17.07
CA ASP A 81 16.95 -20.03 18.03
C ASP A 81 17.08 -21.42 18.67
N ARG A 82 18.28 -21.78 19.11
CA ARG A 82 18.60 -22.98 19.92
C ARG A 82 17.73 -23.09 21.18
N HIS A 83 17.11 -22.00 21.65
CA HIS A 83 16.16 -21.98 22.77
C HIS A 83 14.68 -22.13 22.34
N GLY A 84 14.39 -22.42 21.08
CA GLY A 84 13.03 -22.63 20.56
C GLY A 84 12.28 -21.37 20.17
N ASN A 85 12.87 -20.18 20.34
CA ASN A 85 12.26 -18.91 19.97
C ASN A 85 12.26 -18.70 18.45
N HIS A 86 11.13 -18.25 17.90
CA HIS A 86 10.98 -17.94 16.47
C HIS A 86 11.37 -16.48 16.17
N HIS A 87 12.33 -16.30 15.26
CA HIS A 87 12.83 -15.01 14.80
C HIS A 87 12.59 -14.89 13.29
N ALA A 88 12.18 -13.72 12.82
CA ALA A 88 12.08 -13.46 11.39
C ALA A 88 13.43 -12.99 10.83
N THR A 89 13.90 -13.64 9.77
CA THR A 89 15.12 -13.30 9.02
C THR A 89 14.78 -13.05 7.55
N GLN A 90 15.61 -12.27 6.84
CA GLN A 90 15.40 -11.93 5.42
C GLN A 90 14.03 -11.31 5.13
N ILE A 91 13.74 -10.19 5.78
CA ILE A 91 12.46 -9.49 5.60
C ILE A 91 12.52 -8.66 4.30
N GLU A 92 11.74 -9.05 3.30
CA GLU A 92 11.54 -8.34 2.04
C GLU A 92 10.16 -7.68 2.01
N ARG A 93 10.08 -6.40 1.64
CA ARG A 93 8.80 -5.70 1.49
C ARG A 93 8.14 -6.15 0.19
N LEU A 94 6.95 -6.74 0.27
CA LEU A 94 6.12 -6.93 -0.91
C LEU A 94 5.51 -5.56 -1.25
N GLN A 95 6.02 -4.89 -2.28
CA GLN A 95 5.37 -3.70 -2.83
C GLN A 95 4.12 -4.15 -3.60
N SER A 96 2.97 -4.21 -2.91
CA SER A 96 1.69 -4.33 -3.57
C SER A 96 1.26 -2.96 -4.08
N THR A 97 1.11 -2.80 -5.39
CA THR A 97 0.54 -1.59 -5.99
C THR A 97 -0.86 -1.37 -5.42
N PRO A 98 -1.15 -0.22 -4.78
CA PRO A 98 -2.46 -0.01 -4.19
C PRO A 98 -3.51 0.06 -5.29
N LEU A 99 -4.66 -0.60 -5.10
CA LEU A 99 -5.77 -0.61 -6.06
C LEU A 99 -6.21 0.81 -6.46
N SER A 100 -6.09 1.77 -5.55
CA SER A 100 -6.40 3.18 -5.82
C SER A 100 -5.47 3.82 -6.86
N LEU A 101 -4.22 3.36 -7.00
CA LEU A 101 -3.31 3.85 -8.03
C LEU A 101 -3.71 3.32 -9.41
N PHE A 102 -4.12 2.06 -9.49
CA PHE A 102 -4.68 1.51 -10.73
C PHE A 102 -5.97 2.24 -11.12
N ALA A 103 -6.87 2.46 -10.16
CA ALA A 103 -8.08 3.24 -10.38
C ALA A 103 -7.76 4.68 -10.85
N ALA A 104 -6.75 5.32 -10.27
CA ALA A 104 -6.30 6.65 -10.68
C ALA A 104 -5.81 6.66 -12.13
N LEU A 105 -5.00 5.67 -12.53
CA LEU A 105 -4.53 5.54 -13.90
C LEU A 105 -5.71 5.43 -14.88
N VAL A 106 -6.64 4.49 -14.62
CA VAL A 106 -7.82 4.30 -15.46
C VAL A 106 -8.65 5.57 -15.54
N PHE A 107 -8.91 6.24 -14.40
CA PHE A 107 -9.69 7.47 -14.36
C PHE A 107 -9.04 8.60 -15.17
N VAL A 108 -7.74 8.84 -14.99
CA VAL A 108 -7.00 9.88 -15.73
C VAL A 108 -6.99 9.59 -17.23
N THR A 109 -6.79 8.32 -17.62
CA THR A 109 -6.83 7.94 -19.05
C THR A 109 -8.22 8.13 -19.66
N ALA A 110 -9.28 7.74 -18.96
CA ALA A 110 -10.67 7.91 -19.41
C ALA A 110 -11.03 9.41 -19.52
N LEU A 111 -10.65 10.22 -18.53
CA LEU A 111 -10.87 11.66 -18.56
C LEU A 111 -10.09 12.33 -19.70
N GLY A 112 -8.82 11.95 -19.90
CA GLY A 112 -8.00 12.45 -21.01
C GLY A 112 -8.60 12.13 -22.37
N PHE A 113 -9.08 10.90 -22.54
CA PHE A 113 -9.81 10.49 -23.75
C PHE A 113 -11.09 11.32 -23.93
N ALA A 114 -11.83 11.59 -22.84
CA ALA A 114 -13.05 12.37 -22.91
C ALA A 114 -12.80 13.85 -23.28
N LEU A 115 -11.75 14.46 -22.72
CA LEU A 115 -11.30 15.80 -23.08
C LEU A 115 -10.90 15.91 -24.56
N TYR A 116 -10.32 14.85 -25.12
CA TYR A 116 -9.89 14.82 -26.52
C TYR A 116 -11.06 14.56 -27.50
N GLN A 117 -11.89 13.55 -27.25
CA GLN A 117 -12.94 13.12 -28.19
C GLN A 117 -14.28 13.85 -28.03
N TYR A 118 -14.71 14.14 -26.81
CA TYR A 118 -16.08 14.63 -26.55
C TYR A 118 -16.16 16.14 -26.31
N GLN A 119 -15.09 16.89 -26.65
CA GLN A 119 -14.96 18.33 -26.35
C GLN A 119 -15.32 18.67 -24.90
N TYR A 120 -14.95 17.78 -23.98
CA TYR A 120 -15.33 17.89 -22.59
C TYR A 120 -14.77 19.19 -21.98
N PRO A 121 -15.51 19.89 -21.09
CA PRO A 121 -15.11 21.21 -20.62
C PRO A 121 -13.74 21.21 -19.95
N ARG A 122 -12.79 21.95 -20.53
CA ARG A 122 -11.39 22.01 -20.06
C ARG A 122 -11.28 22.54 -18.63
N VAL A 123 -12.24 23.33 -18.17
CA VAL A 123 -12.32 23.84 -16.79
C VAL A 123 -12.30 22.72 -15.75
N ILE A 124 -12.89 21.56 -16.05
CA ILE A 124 -12.90 20.40 -15.15
C ILE A 124 -11.50 19.79 -15.07
N GLY A 125 -10.79 19.70 -16.19
CA GLY A 125 -9.40 19.26 -16.22
C GLY A 125 -8.51 20.16 -15.38
N TRP A 126 -8.66 21.49 -15.51
CA TRP A 126 -7.92 22.46 -14.68
C TRP A 126 -8.29 22.37 -13.20
N GLY A 127 -9.57 22.29 -12.86
CA GLY A 127 -10.03 22.15 -11.48
C GLY A 127 -9.50 20.89 -10.81
N LEU A 128 -9.53 19.76 -11.52
CA LEU A 128 -8.92 18.50 -11.08
C LEU A 128 -7.39 18.61 -10.97
N GLY A 129 -6.73 19.36 -11.85
CA GLY A 129 -5.30 19.65 -11.74
C GLY A 129 -4.95 20.42 -10.46
N VAL A 130 -5.71 21.48 -10.15
CA VAL A 130 -5.50 22.32 -8.96
C VAL A 130 -5.71 21.53 -7.67
N ILE A 131 -6.81 20.77 -7.55
CA ILE A 131 -7.06 19.97 -6.34
C ILE A 131 -5.99 18.88 -6.15
N ASN A 132 -5.49 18.29 -7.23
CA ASN A 132 -4.44 17.28 -7.15
C ASN A 132 -3.07 17.88 -6.82
N LEU A 133 -2.79 19.11 -7.27
CA LEU A 133 -1.61 19.84 -6.81
C LEU A 133 -1.69 20.11 -5.30
N ALA A 134 -2.86 20.53 -4.80
CA ALA A 134 -3.09 20.70 -3.37
C ALA A 134 -2.91 19.38 -2.60
N SER A 135 -3.42 18.26 -3.12
CA SER A 135 -3.18 16.92 -2.56
C SER A 135 -1.71 16.56 -2.45
N VAL A 136 -0.91 16.87 -3.48
CA VAL A 136 0.54 16.64 -3.46
C VAL A 136 1.20 17.49 -2.37
N VAL A 137 0.81 18.76 -2.23
CA VAL A 137 1.31 19.63 -1.14
C VAL A 137 1.01 19.00 0.22
N VAL A 138 -0.23 18.61 0.49
CA VAL A 138 -0.60 17.94 1.76
C VAL A 138 0.22 16.67 1.97
N ALA A 139 0.39 15.83 0.94
CA ALA A 139 1.15 14.60 1.05
C ALA A 139 2.66 14.84 1.30
N THR A 140 3.23 15.91 0.73
CA THR A 140 4.63 16.28 1.00
C THR A 140 4.82 16.81 2.43
N LEU A 141 3.83 17.53 2.97
CA LEU A 141 3.82 17.92 4.39
C LEU A 141 3.72 16.68 5.28
N ASP A 142 2.84 15.74 4.95
CA ASP A 142 2.71 14.46 5.65
C ASP A 142 4.02 13.66 5.63
N ARG A 143 4.75 13.65 4.52
CA ARG A 143 6.09 13.03 4.45
C ARG A 143 7.06 13.67 5.44
N ARG A 144 7.06 15.01 5.55
CA ARG A 144 7.93 15.75 6.49
C ARG A 144 7.51 15.50 7.93
N ALA A 145 6.21 15.50 8.22
CA ALA A 145 5.66 15.21 9.54
C ALA A 145 6.00 13.77 9.97
N TYR A 146 5.86 12.80 9.06
CA TYR A 146 6.22 11.41 9.32
C TYR A 146 7.70 11.24 9.66
N ALA A 147 8.60 11.90 8.91
CA ALA A 147 10.03 11.90 9.19
C ALA A 147 10.37 12.50 10.56
N LYS A 148 9.57 13.47 11.04
CA LYS A 148 9.72 14.12 12.36
C LYS A 148 8.88 13.46 13.46
N GLN A 149 8.26 12.31 13.21
CA GLN A 149 7.33 11.65 14.13
C GLN A 149 6.18 12.55 14.65
N GLN A 150 5.76 13.51 13.81
CA GLN A 150 4.65 14.41 14.11
C GLN A 150 3.32 13.83 13.63
N PRO A 151 2.19 14.30 14.19
CA PRO A 151 0.86 13.91 13.72
C PRO A 151 0.71 14.20 12.22
N LEU A 152 0.21 13.23 11.47
CA LEU A 152 -0.14 13.41 10.06
C LEU A 152 -1.46 14.16 9.92
N THR A 153 -1.76 14.62 8.70
CA THR A 153 -3.07 15.16 8.34
C THR A 153 -4.18 14.18 8.73
N SER A 154 -5.26 14.73 9.28
CA SER A 154 -6.40 13.97 9.78
C SER A 154 -7.20 13.30 8.66
N ASP A 155 -7.78 12.14 8.96
CA ASP A 155 -8.58 11.37 7.99
C ASP A 155 -9.74 12.19 7.38
N PRO A 156 -10.52 13.00 8.14
CA PRO A 156 -11.61 13.81 7.56
C PRO A 156 -11.13 14.83 6.54
N ALA A 157 -9.97 15.47 6.78
CA ALA A 157 -9.41 16.44 5.85
C ALA A 157 -8.99 15.76 4.53
N LEU A 158 -8.39 14.57 4.61
CA LEU A 158 -8.01 13.79 3.44
C LEU A 158 -9.24 13.26 2.68
N ILE A 159 -10.30 12.86 3.38
CA ILE A 159 -11.59 12.49 2.75
C ILE A 159 -12.19 13.69 2.03
N PHE A 160 -12.18 14.88 2.65
CA PHE A 160 -12.68 16.10 2.02
C PHE A 160 -11.93 16.45 0.74
N ILE A 161 -10.59 16.39 0.75
CA ILE A 161 -9.77 16.56 -0.46
C ILE A 161 -10.10 15.49 -1.51
N SER A 162 -10.32 14.25 -1.07
CA SER A 162 -10.66 13.13 -1.96
C SER A 162 -12.02 13.34 -2.63
N LEU A 163 -13.00 13.92 -1.92
CA LEU A 163 -14.35 14.19 -2.44
C LEU A 163 -14.33 15.10 -3.68
N PHE A 164 -13.36 16.01 -3.77
CA PHE A 164 -13.19 16.91 -4.91
C PHE A 164 -12.23 16.38 -5.99
N GLY A 165 -11.84 15.10 -5.93
CA GLY A 165 -10.96 14.48 -6.93
C GLY A 165 -9.48 14.48 -6.55
N GLY A 166 -9.11 14.96 -5.36
CA GLY A 166 -7.73 14.94 -4.87
C GLY A 166 -7.19 13.55 -4.49
N TRP A 167 -8.03 12.50 -4.58
CA TRP A 167 -7.66 11.13 -4.27
C TRP A 167 -6.60 10.56 -5.22
N ILE A 168 -6.48 11.09 -6.45
CA ILE A 168 -5.47 10.68 -7.43
C ILE A 168 -4.07 11.05 -6.93
N GLY A 169 -3.86 12.33 -6.59
CA GLY A 169 -2.60 12.84 -6.07
C GLY A 169 -2.22 12.20 -4.74
N LEU A 170 -3.20 11.99 -3.85
CA LEU A 170 -2.99 11.25 -2.61
C LEU A 170 -2.57 9.79 -2.86
N SER A 171 -3.17 9.11 -3.83
CA SER A 171 -2.83 7.71 -4.18
C SER A 171 -1.42 7.60 -4.78
N VAL A 172 -1.05 8.53 -5.65
CA VAL A 172 0.31 8.60 -6.22
C VAL A 172 1.33 8.88 -5.12
N CYS A 173 1.07 9.86 -4.25
CA CYS A 173 2.01 10.22 -3.19
C CYS A 173 2.13 9.14 -2.11
N THR A 174 1.04 8.44 -1.77
CA THR A 174 1.11 7.32 -0.81
C THR A 174 1.97 6.18 -1.37
N ALA A 175 1.86 5.88 -2.67
CA ALA A 175 2.73 4.91 -3.34
C ALA A 175 4.21 5.37 -3.38
N LEU A 176 4.47 6.63 -3.77
CA LEU A 176 5.82 7.18 -3.89
C LEU A 176 6.53 7.36 -2.54
N PHE A 177 5.82 7.86 -1.52
CA PHE A 177 6.40 8.18 -0.22
C PHE A 177 6.29 7.02 0.78
N SER A 178 5.69 5.88 0.39
CA SER A 178 5.51 4.73 1.27
C SER A 178 4.82 5.09 2.59
N LEU A 179 3.88 6.04 2.56
CA LEU A 179 3.19 6.52 3.75
C LEU A 179 2.39 5.39 4.42
N PRO A 180 2.21 5.44 5.74
CA PRO A 180 1.44 4.45 6.46
C PRO A 180 0.00 4.35 5.98
N SER A 181 -0.48 3.10 5.96
CA SER A 181 -1.88 2.77 5.74
C SER A 181 -2.76 3.53 6.73
N ARG A 182 -3.84 4.13 6.23
CA ARG A 182 -4.82 4.87 7.04
C ARG A 182 -5.87 3.94 7.63
N SER A 183 -6.80 4.48 8.40
CA SER A 183 -7.87 3.69 9.01
C SER A 183 -8.69 2.90 7.96
N PHE A 184 -9.32 1.80 8.38
CA PHE A 184 -10.21 1.05 7.50
C PHE A 184 -11.36 1.92 6.97
N PHE A 185 -11.96 2.74 7.84
CA PHE A 185 -13.03 3.67 7.49
C PHE A 185 -12.59 4.67 6.41
N TYR A 186 -11.39 5.25 6.53
CA TYR A 186 -10.83 6.12 5.50
C TYR A 186 -10.77 5.41 4.14
N ARG A 187 -10.21 4.20 4.10
CA ARG A 187 -10.07 3.45 2.83
C ARG A 187 -11.42 3.11 2.21
N LEU A 188 -12.40 2.73 3.02
CA LEU A 188 -13.76 2.44 2.56
C LEU A 188 -14.42 3.68 1.97
N LEU A 189 -14.38 4.82 2.67
CA LEU A 189 -14.98 6.07 2.20
C LEU A 189 -14.30 6.57 0.93
N VAL A 190 -12.97 6.52 0.86
CA VAL A 190 -12.25 6.88 -0.37
C VAL A 190 -12.61 5.94 -1.53
N ALA A 191 -12.77 4.64 -1.30
CA ALA A 191 -13.22 3.71 -2.35
C ALA A 191 -14.63 4.04 -2.86
N LEU A 192 -15.56 4.40 -1.98
CA LEU A 192 -16.90 4.85 -2.37
C LEU A 192 -16.83 6.15 -3.18
N ILE A 193 -16.01 7.12 -2.73
CA ILE A 193 -15.78 8.37 -3.45
C ILE A 193 -15.25 8.11 -4.86
N ILE A 194 -14.26 7.21 -5.00
CA ILE A 194 -13.73 6.80 -6.31
C ILE A 194 -14.85 6.24 -7.18
N GLY A 195 -15.68 5.33 -6.65
CA GLY A 195 -16.82 4.78 -7.37
C GLY A 195 -17.80 5.86 -7.87
N VAL A 196 -18.11 6.85 -7.02
CA VAL A 196 -18.95 7.99 -7.39
C VAL A 196 -18.30 8.83 -8.49
N HIS A 197 -16.99 9.07 -8.46
CA HIS A 197 -16.30 9.80 -9.52
C HIS A 197 -16.35 9.07 -10.86
N PHE A 198 -16.19 7.74 -10.87
CA PHE A 198 -16.35 6.93 -12.08
C PHE A 198 -17.79 6.99 -12.61
N ALA A 199 -18.79 6.85 -11.75
CA ALA A 199 -20.19 6.97 -12.14
C ALA A 199 -20.50 8.36 -12.73
N ALA A 200 -19.99 9.42 -12.10
CA ALA A 200 -20.11 10.79 -12.59
C ALA A 200 -19.42 10.97 -13.96
N LEU A 201 -18.23 10.41 -14.15
CA LEU A 201 -17.54 10.47 -15.45
C LEU A 201 -18.33 9.73 -16.54
N ILE A 202 -18.85 8.54 -16.26
CA ILE A 202 -19.66 7.77 -17.22
C ILE A 202 -20.93 8.54 -17.58
N TRP A 203 -21.62 9.12 -16.60
CA TRP A 203 -22.79 9.95 -16.84
C TRP A 203 -22.43 11.15 -17.71
N THR A 204 -21.43 11.93 -17.33
CA THR A 204 -21.11 13.21 -17.98
C THR A 204 -20.58 13.06 -19.39
N VAL A 205 -20.04 11.89 -19.76
CA VAL A 205 -19.69 11.56 -21.14
C VAL A 205 -20.93 11.25 -22.01
N SER A 206 -22.08 10.91 -21.41
CA SER A 206 -23.34 10.74 -22.15
C SER A 206 -23.82 12.08 -22.74
N GLU A 207 -24.52 12.04 -23.87
CA GLU A 207 -24.99 13.26 -24.55
C GLU A 207 -25.87 14.16 -23.66
N ARG A 208 -26.71 13.56 -22.81
CA ARG A 208 -27.54 14.31 -21.87
C ARG A 208 -26.68 14.93 -20.76
N GLY A 209 -25.79 14.13 -20.18
CA GLY A 209 -24.87 14.58 -19.13
C GLY A 209 -23.96 15.73 -19.56
N LEU A 210 -23.41 15.67 -20.77
CA LEU A 210 -22.54 16.71 -21.29
C LEU A 210 -23.27 18.05 -21.49
N ARG A 211 -24.54 18.00 -21.93
CA ARG A 211 -25.38 19.21 -22.08
C ARG A 211 -25.68 19.83 -20.73
N ASP A 212 -26.13 19.02 -19.77
CA ASP A 212 -26.46 19.48 -18.42
C ASP A 212 -25.23 20.09 -17.74
N LEU A 213 -24.06 19.46 -17.90
CA LEU A 213 -22.79 19.95 -17.38
C LEU A 213 -22.39 21.31 -17.98
N ASN A 214 -22.51 21.45 -19.31
CA ASN A 214 -22.22 22.73 -19.97
C ASN A 214 -23.20 23.83 -19.53
N GLY A 215 -24.48 23.49 -19.31
CA GLY A 215 -25.47 24.41 -18.75
C GLY A 215 -25.08 24.90 -17.36
N LEU A 216 -24.72 23.98 -16.46
CA LEU A 216 -24.27 24.34 -15.10
C LEU A 216 -23.01 25.20 -15.10
N ILE A 217 -22.03 24.89 -15.95
CA ILE A 217 -20.82 25.70 -16.07
C ILE A 217 -21.16 27.10 -16.58
N ALA A 218 -22.06 27.21 -17.57
CA ALA A 218 -22.50 28.49 -18.10
C ALA A 218 -23.21 29.33 -17.04
N GLU A 219 -24.13 28.73 -16.26
CA GLU A 219 -24.80 29.39 -15.14
C GLU A 219 -23.79 29.90 -14.11
N ILE A 220 -22.87 29.05 -13.64
CA ILE A 220 -21.85 29.44 -12.66
C ILE A 220 -20.97 30.57 -13.21
N SER A 221 -20.57 30.48 -14.49
CA SER A 221 -19.76 31.52 -15.12
C SER A 221 -20.50 32.84 -15.31
N ALA A 222 -21.83 32.83 -15.38
CA ALA A 222 -22.63 34.04 -15.51
C ALA A 222 -22.72 34.85 -14.20
N TRP A 223 -22.39 34.24 -13.06
CA TRP A 223 -22.35 34.90 -11.76
C TRP A 223 -21.01 35.58 -11.45
N PHE A 224 -19.98 35.40 -12.29
CA PHE A 224 -18.63 35.98 -12.14
C PHE A 224 -18.30 36.89 -13.32
#